data_AF-A0A8T3SR84-F1
#
_entry.id   AF-A0A8T3SR84-F1
#
_cell.length_a   1.000
_cell.length_b   1.000
_cell.length_c   1.000
_cell.angle_alpha   90.00
_cell.angle_beta   90.00
_cell.angle_gamma   90.00
#
_symmetry.space_group_name_H-M   'P 1'
#
loop_
_entity.id
_entity.type
_entity.pdbx_description
1 polymer ?
#
loop_
_entity_poly.entity_id
_entity_poly.type
_entity_poly.pdbx_seq_one_letter_code
_entity_poly.pdbx_strand_id
1 'polypeptide(L)'
;MEEPARFIVHLLDPDEFELIEKAMSASNIFRSLGGDSVGGTVDALAAEHGAVLESLANHPDVEAVMSAVQSILDFKTQAVRDIEAGRIKSIIESRLADHVRREALKFLNELKRSV
;
A
#
# COMPACT_ATOMS: atom_id res chain seq x y z
N MET A 1 3.39 4.90 0.77
CA MET A 1 2.80 3.54 0.63
C MET A 1 3.80 2.41 0.89
N GLU A 2 5.10 2.63 0.70
CA GLU A 2 6.13 1.64 1.07
C GLU A 2 6.22 1.43 2.60
N GLU A 3 6.18 2.52 3.37
CA GLU A 3 6.21 2.49 4.85
C GLU A 3 5.10 1.64 5.49
N PRO A 4 3.81 1.77 5.09
CA PRO A 4 2.72 0.89 5.50
C PRO A 4 2.96 -0.62 5.43
N ALA A 5 3.63 -1.12 4.39
CA ALA A 5 3.80 -2.56 4.19
C ALA A 5 4.91 -3.11 5.09
N ARG A 6 6.00 -2.35 5.22
CA ARG A 6 7.14 -2.70 6.06
C ARG A 6 6.81 -2.67 7.55
N PHE A 7 5.94 -1.74 7.96
CA PHE A 7 5.43 -1.67 9.31
C PHE A 7 4.57 -2.90 9.70
N ILE A 8 3.74 -3.40 8.77
CA ILE A 8 2.93 -4.62 8.99
C ILE A 8 3.83 -5.84 9.24
N VAL A 9 4.91 -6.00 8.46
CA VAL A 9 5.85 -7.13 8.61
C VAL A 9 6.47 -7.19 10.01
N HIS A 10 6.81 -6.05 10.61
CA HIS A 10 7.43 -6.01 11.93
C HIS A 10 6.45 -6.21 13.10
N LEU A 11 5.14 -6.16 12.83
CA LEU A 11 4.11 -6.33 13.85
C LEU A 11 3.35 -7.66 13.72
N LEU A 12 3.54 -8.40 12.63
CA LEU A 12 3.09 -9.78 12.50
C LEU A 12 3.95 -10.69 13.38
N ASP A 13 3.35 -11.75 13.89
CA ASP A 13 4.10 -12.83 14.53
C ASP A 13 5.03 -13.49 13.50
N PRO A 14 6.29 -13.82 13.84
CA PRO A 14 7.21 -14.47 12.92
C PRO A 14 6.69 -15.79 12.34
N ASP A 15 5.74 -16.47 13.00
CA ASP A 15 5.10 -17.69 12.51
C ASP A 15 4.15 -17.44 11.32
N GLU A 16 3.73 -16.20 11.06
CA GLU A 16 2.81 -15.83 9.98
C GLU A 16 3.54 -15.66 8.63
N PHE A 17 4.36 -16.66 8.25
CA PHE A 17 5.27 -16.60 7.10
C PHE A 17 4.57 -16.22 5.78
N GLU A 18 3.41 -16.80 5.50
CA GLU A 18 2.67 -16.52 4.26
C GLU A 18 2.20 -15.06 4.18
N LEU A 19 1.76 -14.49 5.31
CA LEU A 19 1.32 -13.11 5.38
C LEU A 19 2.50 -12.14 5.28
N ILE A 20 3.63 -12.51 5.89
CA ILE A 20 4.90 -11.77 5.79
C ILE A 20 5.38 -11.73 4.34
N GLU A 21 5.42 -12.87 3.65
CA GLU A 21 5.80 -12.94 2.23
C GLU A 21 4.87 -12.14 1.34
N LYS A 22 3.56 -12.22 1.60
CA LYS A 22 2.55 -11.45 0.87
C LYS A 22 2.71 -9.93 1.07
N ALA A 23 2.96 -9.50 2.31
CA ALA A 23 3.20 -8.10 2.63
C ALA A 23 4.52 -7.57 2.00
N MET A 24 5.59 -8.37 2.02
CA MET A 24 6.84 -8.03 1.35
C MET A 24 6.69 -7.96 -0.16
N SER A 25 5.99 -8.91 -0.78
CA SER A 25 5.72 -8.92 -2.22
C SER A 25 4.93 -7.67 -2.65
N ALA A 26 3.91 -7.29 -1.87
CA ALA A 26 3.16 -6.07 -2.10
C ALA A 26 4.02 -4.79 -2.00
N SER A 27 4.93 -4.73 -1.04
CA SER A 27 5.90 -3.63 -0.91
C SER A 27 6.83 -3.56 -2.12
N ASN A 28 7.32 -4.71 -2.58
CA ASN A 28 8.23 -4.80 -3.72
C ASN A 28 7.55 -4.35 -5.02
N ILE A 29 6.29 -4.69 -5.24
CA ILE A 29 5.50 -4.23 -6.41
C ILE A 29 5.40 -2.69 -6.40
N PHE A 30 5.09 -2.08 -5.25
CA PHE A 30 5.06 -0.62 -5.16
C PHE A 30 6.42 0.02 -5.40
N ARG A 31 7.47 -0.60 -4.86
CA ARG A 31 8.85 -0.13 -5.06
C ARG A 31 9.30 -0.28 -6.50
N SER A 32 8.95 -1.36 -7.21
CA SER A 32 9.28 -1.51 -8.62
C SER A 32 8.49 -0.52 -9.48
N LEU A 33 7.20 -0.30 -9.17
CA LEU A 33 6.39 0.72 -9.84
C LEU A 33 6.93 2.14 -9.58
N GLY A 34 7.55 2.39 -8.42
CA GLY A 34 8.19 3.68 -8.10
C GLY A 34 9.67 3.78 -8.50
N GLY A 35 10.35 2.65 -8.72
CA GLY A 35 11.81 2.54 -8.80
C GLY A 35 12.37 2.44 -10.21
N ASP A 36 11.61 1.92 -11.17
CA ASP A 36 12.09 1.71 -12.55
C ASP A 36 11.83 2.88 -13.51
N SER A 37 11.50 4.08 -13.00
CA SER A 37 11.37 5.26 -13.87
C SER A 37 11.83 6.62 -13.32
N VAL A 38 12.10 6.80 -12.01
CA VAL A 38 12.53 8.12 -11.53
C VAL A 38 13.47 8.02 -10.32
N GLY A 39 14.75 7.81 -10.58
CA GLY A 39 15.78 7.82 -9.53
C GLY A 39 15.75 9.12 -8.72
N GLY A 40 15.38 9.03 -7.44
CA GLY A 40 15.64 10.07 -6.44
C GLY A 40 14.58 11.16 -6.22
N THR A 41 13.41 11.14 -6.88
CA THR A 41 12.46 12.29 -6.82
C THR A 41 11.19 12.09 -5.99
N VAL A 42 11.09 11.04 -5.17
CA VAL A 42 9.97 10.86 -4.21
C VAL A 42 10.29 11.30 -2.77
N ASP A 43 11.43 11.97 -2.56
CA ASP A 43 11.73 12.72 -1.32
C ASP A 43 10.63 13.78 -0.99
N ALA A 44 9.69 14.01 -1.91
CA ALA A 44 8.62 15.00 -1.84
C ALA A 44 7.19 14.43 -2.08
N LEU A 45 6.83 13.27 -1.52
CA LEU A 45 5.41 13.02 -1.16
C LEU A 45 4.98 13.87 0.07
N ALA A 46 5.87 14.75 0.54
CA ALA A 46 5.94 15.27 1.90
C ALA A 46 5.26 16.64 2.13
N ALA A 47 4.64 17.30 1.14
CA ALA A 47 4.17 18.69 1.35
C ALA A 47 2.87 19.09 0.62
N GLU A 48 1.75 18.38 0.86
CA GLU A 48 0.40 18.78 0.39
C GLU A 48 0.01 18.39 -1.06
N HIS A 49 -0.71 17.27 -1.17
CA HIS A 49 -1.86 16.95 -2.04
C HIS A 49 -2.02 17.48 -3.49
N GLY A 50 -1.02 18.02 -4.21
CA GLY A 50 -1.25 18.60 -5.55
C GLY A 50 -0.80 17.80 -6.78
N ALA A 51 0.31 17.05 -6.70
CA ALA A 51 1.14 16.71 -7.87
C ALA A 51 1.17 15.22 -8.29
N VAL A 52 0.32 14.37 -7.72
CA VAL A 52 0.13 12.98 -8.23
C VAL A 52 -0.45 13.01 -9.67
N LEU A 53 -1.02 14.16 -10.03
CA LEU A 53 -1.84 14.49 -11.20
C LEU A 53 -1.12 14.71 -12.53
N GLU A 54 0.19 14.96 -12.58
CA GLU A 54 0.86 15.29 -13.86
C GLU A 54 1.75 14.15 -14.40
N SER A 55 2.12 13.19 -13.54
CA SER A 55 3.15 12.18 -13.82
C SER A 55 2.63 10.79 -14.22
N LEU A 56 1.33 10.51 -14.01
CA LEU A 56 0.64 9.37 -14.66
C LEU A 56 0.10 9.74 -16.05
N ALA A 57 0.07 11.03 -16.39
CA ALA A 57 -0.65 11.59 -17.53
C ALA A 57 -0.06 11.28 -18.92
N ASN A 58 1.08 10.58 -19.03
CA ASN A 58 1.75 10.38 -20.33
C ASN A 58 2.03 8.90 -20.72
N HIS A 59 1.79 7.89 -19.88
CA HIS A 59 2.25 6.51 -20.19
C HIS A 59 1.30 5.37 -19.71
N PRO A 60 1.16 4.27 -20.50
CA PRO A 60 0.04 3.30 -20.52
C PRO A 60 -0.12 2.32 -19.33
N ASP A 61 0.59 2.51 -18.21
CA ASP A 61 0.57 1.56 -17.07
C ASP A 61 -0.35 1.99 -15.91
N VAL A 62 -1.20 3.01 -16.11
CA VAL A 62 -2.14 3.49 -15.09
C VAL A 62 -3.09 2.38 -14.60
N GLU A 63 -3.57 1.54 -15.50
CA GLU A 63 -4.42 0.38 -15.17
C GLU A 63 -3.67 -0.66 -14.34
N ALA A 64 -2.39 -0.89 -14.63
CA ALA A 64 -1.55 -1.81 -13.85
C ALA A 64 -1.31 -1.28 -12.43
N VAL A 65 -1.05 0.03 -12.30
CA VAL A 65 -0.92 0.70 -10.99
C VAL A 65 -2.24 0.65 -10.23
N MET A 66 -3.36 0.97 -10.86
CA MET A 66 -4.70 0.91 -10.26
C MET A 66 -5.04 -0.50 -9.77
N SER A 67 -4.74 -1.52 -10.57
CA SER A 67 -4.95 -2.92 -10.21
C SER A 67 -4.07 -3.36 -9.03
N ALA A 68 -2.81 -2.93 -9.01
CA ALA A 68 -1.90 -3.20 -7.89
C ALA A 68 -2.37 -2.52 -6.60
N VAL A 69 -2.82 -1.27 -6.67
CA VAL A 69 -3.37 -0.52 -5.53
C VAL A 69 -4.65 -1.16 -5.01
N GLN A 70 -5.54 -1.59 -5.90
CA GLN A 70 -6.77 -2.30 -5.53
C GLN A 70 -6.44 -3.62 -4.81
N SER A 71 -5.49 -4.40 -5.33
CA SER A 71 -5.06 -5.65 -4.70
C SER A 71 -4.52 -5.44 -3.28
N ILE A 72 -3.81 -4.34 -3.05
CA ILE A 72 -3.31 -3.96 -1.72
C ILE A 72 -4.44 -3.51 -0.79
N LEU A 73 -5.40 -2.75 -1.31
CA LEU A 73 -6.57 -2.36 -0.54
C LEU A 73 -7.37 -3.59 -0.10
N ASP A 74 -7.53 -4.58 -0.98
CA ASP A 74 -8.23 -5.83 -0.68
C ASP A 74 -7.48 -6.64 0.38
N PHE A 75 -6.15 -6.76 0.25
CA PHE A 75 -5.30 -7.38 1.27
C PHE A 75 -5.44 -6.69 2.63
N LYS A 76 -5.35 -5.36 2.68
CA LYS A 76 -5.51 -4.59 3.93
C LYS A 76 -6.91 -4.73 4.51
N THR A 77 -7.93 -4.80 3.67
CA THR A 77 -9.33 -5.01 4.10
C THR A 77 -9.51 -6.37 4.75
N GLN A 78 -8.92 -7.41 4.16
CA GLN A 78 -8.95 -8.76 4.72
C GLN A 78 -8.14 -8.83 6.03
N ALA A 79 -6.94 -8.24 6.06
CA ALA A 79 -6.11 -8.18 7.25
C ALA A 79 -6.83 -7.53 8.44
N VAL A 80 -7.54 -6.41 8.24
CA VAL A 80 -8.37 -5.79 9.30
C VAL A 80 -9.38 -6.78 9.86
N ARG A 81 -10.14 -7.47 9.00
CA ARG A 81 -11.17 -8.44 9.42
C ARG A 81 -10.58 -9.63 10.17
N ASP A 82 -9.40 -10.06 9.78
CA ASP A 82 -8.74 -11.21 10.40
C ASP A 82 -8.08 -10.84 11.73
N ILE A 83 -7.52 -9.63 11.85
CA ILE A 83 -7.03 -9.06 13.12
C ILE A 83 -8.19 -8.88 14.10
N GLU A 84 -9.30 -8.25 13.68
CA GLU A 84 -10.49 -8.05 14.52
C GLU A 84 -11.11 -9.35 15.01
N ALA A 85 -11.01 -10.42 14.21
CA ALA A 85 -11.52 -11.73 14.57
C ALA A 85 -10.50 -12.63 15.31
N GLY A 86 -9.29 -12.13 15.57
CA GLY A 86 -8.23 -12.91 16.23
C GLY A 86 -7.72 -14.09 15.41
N ARG A 87 -7.82 -14.04 14.07
CA ARG A 87 -7.35 -15.09 13.14
C ARG A 87 -5.88 -14.93 12.75
N ILE A 88 -5.28 -13.76 12.97
CA ILE A 88 -3.87 -13.47 12.69
C ILE A 88 -3.15 -13.23 14.02
N LYS A 89 -2.04 -13.93 14.23
CA LYS A 89 -1.13 -13.64 15.34
C LYS A 89 -0.35 -12.37 15.02
N SER A 90 -0.62 -11.31 15.76
CA SER A 90 0.09 -10.05 15.60
C SER A 90 -0.05 -9.17 16.84
N ILE A 91 0.81 -8.17 16.95
CA ILE A 91 0.66 -7.05 17.89
C ILE A 91 0.03 -5.81 17.20
N ILE A 92 -0.59 -6.01 16.05
CA ILE A 92 -1.24 -4.95 15.28
C ILE A 92 -2.59 -4.63 15.94
N GLU A 93 -2.76 -3.39 16.36
CA GLU A 93 -4.04 -2.91 16.87
C GLU A 93 -5.04 -2.68 15.72
N SER A 94 -6.31 -3.03 15.93
CA SER A 94 -7.31 -3.04 14.84
C SER A 94 -7.52 -1.66 14.20
N ARG A 95 -7.46 -0.57 14.96
CA ARG A 95 -7.61 0.80 14.44
C ARG A 95 -6.39 1.22 13.64
N LEU A 96 -5.21 0.73 13.99
CA LEU A 96 -4.00 0.90 13.19
C LEU A 96 -4.15 0.18 11.85
N ALA A 97 -4.60 -1.08 11.83
CA ALA A 97 -4.89 -1.79 10.59
C ALA A 97 -5.93 -1.05 9.71
N ASP A 98 -7.00 -0.54 10.34
CA ASP A 98 -8.02 0.28 9.68
C ASP A 98 -7.44 1.57 9.10
N HIS A 99 -6.58 2.25 9.85
CA HIS A 99 -5.94 3.49 9.43
C HIS A 99 -5.17 3.28 8.12
N VAL A 100 -4.29 2.27 8.05
CA VAL A 100 -3.51 2.02 6.84
C VAL A 100 -4.37 1.55 5.66
N ARG A 101 -5.51 0.89 5.93
CA ARG A 101 -6.51 0.58 4.90
C ARG A 101 -7.14 1.85 4.33
N ARG A 102 -7.52 2.80 5.18
CA ARG A 102 -8.11 4.08 4.75
C ARG A 102 -7.13 4.94 3.96
N GLU A 103 -5.84 4.89 4.27
CA GLU A 103 -4.80 5.54 3.46
C GLU A 103 -4.72 4.95 2.05
N ALA A 104 -4.72 3.61 1.93
CA ALA A 104 -4.73 2.94 0.63
C ALA A 104 -5.98 3.29 -0.20
N LEU A 105 -7.15 3.34 0.46
CA LEU A 105 -8.39 3.78 -0.18
C LEU A 105 -8.29 5.23 -0.65
N LYS A 106 -7.75 6.13 0.17
CA LYS A 106 -7.55 7.53 -0.21
C LYS A 106 -6.65 7.63 -1.44
N PHE A 107 -5.55 6.90 -1.48
CA PHE A 107 -4.65 6.90 -2.64
C PHE A 107 -5.33 6.41 -3.91
N LEU A 108 -6.07 5.30 -3.86
CA LEU A 108 -6.85 4.82 -5.00
C LEU A 108 -7.85 5.86 -5.50
N ASN A 109 -8.52 6.56 -4.58
CA ASN A 109 -9.47 7.62 -4.94
C ASN A 109 -8.78 8.81 -5.59
N GLU A 110 -7.59 9.21 -5.13
CA GLU A 110 -6.82 10.28 -5.79
C GLU A 110 -6.34 9.84 -7.18
N LEU A 111 -5.89 8.59 -7.35
CA LEU A 111 -5.55 8.06 -8.68
C LEU A 111 -6.74 8.15 -9.63
N LYS A 112 -7.93 7.70 -9.21
CA LYS A 112 -9.16 7.78 -10.00
C LYS A 112 -9.57 9.21 -10.37
N ARG A 113 -9.22 10.20 -9.56
CA ARG A 113 -9.52 11.63 -9.83
C ARG A 113 -8.51 12.26 -10.77
N SER A 114 -7.36 11.62 -10.95
CA SER A 114 -6.24 12.10 -11.75
C SER A 114 -6.23 11.58 -13.19
N VAL A 115 -7.18 10.70 -13.52
CA VAL A 115 -7.37 10.06 -14.84
C VAL A 115 -8.61 10.61 -15.51
#